data_AF-A0AAU2AYQ6-F1
#
_entry.id   AF-A0AAU2AYQ6-F1
#
_cell.length_a   1.000
_cell.length_b   1.000
_cell.length_c   1.000
_cell.angle_alpha   90.00
_cell.angle_beta   90.00
_cell.angle_gamma   90.00
#
_symmetry.space_group_name_H-M   'P 1'
#
loop_
_entity.id
_entity.type
_entity.pdbx_description
1 polymer ?
#
loop_
_entity_poly.entity_id
_entity_poly.type
_entity_poly.pdbx_seq_one_letter_code
_entity_poly.pdbx_strand_id
1 'polypeptide(L)'
;MHNQWDVELSFEEDGVHTGCNARLTGARAPGLSAHGEAVKSAEDRPLARIGEEVAASRALEELSRKLRAQATGEIEDEGHRPGYLIY
;
A
#
# COMPACT_ATOMS: atom_id res chain seq x y z
N MET A 1 1.13 -26.58 6.78
CA MET A 1 1.91 -25.36 7.13
C MET A 1 0.96 -24.19 7.05
N HIS A 2 0.80 -23.41 8.12
CA HIS A 2 -0.01 -22.19 8.11
C HIS A 2 0.94 -21.03 7.81
N ASN A 3 0.62 -20.23 6.79
CA ASN A 3 1.39 -19.04 6.44
C ASN A 3 0.43 -17.86 6.51
N GLN A 4 0.78 -16.86 7.30
CA GLN A 4 0.00 -15.64 7.49
C GLN A 4 0.81 -14.46 6.97
N TRP A 5 0.15 -13.61 6.20
CA TRP A 5 0.66 -12.31 5.77
C TRP A 5 -0.31 -11.23 6.22
N ASP A 6 0.24 -10.09 6.60
CA ASP A 6 -0.49 -8.94 7.12
C ASP A 6 -0.19 -7.74 6.21
N VAL A 7 -1.22 -6.92 5.97
CA VAL A 7 -1.08 -5.66 5.24
C VAL A 7 -1.09 -4.52 6.22
N GLU A 8 0.03 -3.80 6.30
CA GLU A 8 0.15 -2.59 7.09
C GLU A 8 -0.28 -1.40 6.21
N LEU A 9 -1.25 -0.63 6.68
CA LEU A 9 -1.71 0.60 6.04
C LEU A 9 -1.29 1.79 6.89
N SER A 10 -0.50 2.69 6.30
CA SER A 10 -0.06 3.94 6.93
C SER A 10 -0.64 5.13 6.17
N PHE A 11 -1.27 6.05 6.88
CA PHE A 11 -1.94 7.21 6.29
C PHE A 11 -1.15 8.49 6.55
N GLU A 12 -1.12 9.36 5.55
CA GLU A 12 -0.57 10.71 5.66
C GLU A 12 -1.61 11.69 5.13
N GLU A 13 -1.96 12.70 5.94
CA GLU A 13 -2.97 13.69 5.60
C GLU A 13 -2.36 15.10 5.56
N ASP A 14 -2.42 15.75 4.39
CA ASP A 14 -1.94 17.13 4.18
C ASP A 14 -3.11 18.09 3.93
N GLY A 15 -4.14 17.99 4.79
CA GLY A 15 -5.35 18.82 4.77
C GLY A 15 -6.34 18.51 3.64
N VAL A 16 -5.87 18.55 2.39
CA VAL A 16 -6.63 18.34 1.14
C VAL A 16 -6.37 16.95 0.54
N HIS A 17 -5.20 16.38 0.81
CA HIS A 17 -4.77 15.08 0.29
C HIS A 17 -4.68 14.07 1.44
N THR A 18 -5.19 12.87 1.20
CA THR A 18 -5.00 11.70 2.07
C THR A 18 -4.24 10.65 1.29
N GLY A 19 -2.98 10.43 1.64
CA GLY A 19 -2.15 9.35 1.12
C GLY A 19 -2.27 8.12 2.00
N CYS A 20 -2.19 6.94 1.39
CA CYS A 20 -2.15 5.65 2.06
C CYS A 20 -1.03 4.80 1.47
N ASN A 21 -0.13 4.32 2.33
CA ASN A 21 0.90 3.35 1.98
C ASN A 21 0.48 1.97 2.48
N ALA A 22 0.36 1.01 1.57
CA ALA A 22 0.08 -0.39 1.85
C ALA A 22 1.34 -1.23 1.73
N ARG A 23 1.74 -1.92 2.80
CA ARG A 23 2.92 -2.79 2.83
C ARG A 23 2.53 -4.21 3.20
N LEU A 24 2.92 -5.18 2.36
CA LEU A 24 2.72 -6.59 2.63
C LEU A 24 3.87 -7.12 3.50
N THR A 25 3.53 -7.64 4.67
CA THR A 25 4.47 -8.13 5.68
C THR A 25 4.14 -9.56 6.07
N GLY A 26 5.13 -10.28 6.62
CA GLY A 26 4.96 -11.66 7.09
C GLY A 26 6.10 -12.58 6.69
N ALA A 27 6.11 -13.78 7.26
CA ALA A 27 7.13 -14.78 6.97
C ALA A 27 7.03 -15.19 5.48
N ARG A 28 8.07 -14.86 4.71
CA ARG A 28 8.12 -15.02 3.24
C ARG A 28 7.15 -14.13 2.44
N ALA A 29 6.64 -13.06 3.03
CA ALA A 29 5.98 -12.04 2.24
C ALA A 29 6.99 -11.44 1.26
N PRO A 30 6.59 -11.13 0.02
CA PRO A 30 7.50 -10.67 -1.02
C PRO A 30 8.04 -9.24 -0.84
N GLY A 31 7.78 -8.59 0.29
CA GLY A 31 8.25 -7.23 0.57
C GLY A 31 7.61 -6.16 -0.32
N LEU A 32 6.43 -6.45 -0.89
CA LEU A 32 5.73 -5.52 -1.76
C LEU A 32 5.14 -4.34 -0.98
N SER A 33 5.22 -3.17 -1.60
CA SER A 33 4.55 -1.96 -1.13
C SER A 33 3.85 -1.23 -2.27
N ALA A 34 2.74 -0.59 -1.97
CA ALA A 34 1.97 0.22 -2.88
C ALA A 34 1.48 1.49 -2.19
N HIS A 35 1.14 2.49 -3.01
CA HIS A 35 0.67 3.78 -2.55
C HIS A 35 -0.67 4.08 -3.21
N GLY A 36 -1.58 4.72 -2.48
CA GLY A 36 -2.87 5.17 -2.97
C GLY A 36 -3.18 6.54 -2.39
N GLU A 37 -3.78 7.40 -3.19
CA GLU A 37 -4.09 8.78 -2.80
C GLU A 37 -5.57 9.05 -2.96
N ALA A 38 -6.14 9.84 -2.06
CA ALA A 38 -7.45 10.42 -2.17
C ALA A 38 -7.34 11.95 -2.08
N VAL A 39 -8.09 12.64 -2.93
CA VAL A 39 -8.19 14.10 -2.90
C VAL A 39 -9.57 14.43 -2.35
N LYS A 40 -9.64 15.29 -1.33
CA LYS A 40 -10.93 15.80 -0.84
C LYS A 40 -11.56 16.64 -1.94
N SER A 41 -12.77 16.27 -2.37
CA SER A 41 -13.59 17.13 -3.22
C SER A 41 -14.02 18.36 -2.42
N ALA A 42 -13.86 19.55 -3.00
CA ALA A 42 -14.19 20.82 -2.35
C ALA A 42 -15.69 20.95 -1.98
N GLU A 43 -16.55 20.14 -2.59
CA GLU A 43 -17.99 20.07 -2.32
C GLU A 43 -18.36 19.05 -1.22
N ASP A 44 -17.43 18.17 -0.84
CA ASP A 44 -17.68 17.11 0.14
C ASP A 44 -17.34 17.61 1.54
N ARG A 45 -18.37 17.64 2.40
CA ARG A 45 -18.28 18.00 3.82
C ARG A 45 -17.14 17.20 4.46
N PRO A 46 -16.30 17.78 5.34
CA PRO A 46 -15.03 17.18 5.78
C PRO A 46 -15.24 15.94 6.66
N LEU A 47 -15.61 14.81 6.06
CA LEU A 47 -15.54 13.50 6.68
C LEU A 47 -14.19 12.90 6.28
N ALA A 48 -13.16 13.21 7.07
CA ALA A 48 -11.79 12.70 6.85
C ALA A 48 -11.75 11.19 6.60
N ARG A 49 -12.65 10.42 7.25
CA ARG A 49 -12.76 8.96 7.08
C ARG A 49 -12.95 8.50 5.64
N ILE A 50 -13.71 9.23 4.81
CA ILE A 50 -13.97 8.82 3.42
C ILE A 50 -12.68 8.90 2.59
N GLY A 51 -11.82 9.89 2.87
CA GLY A 51 -10.52 10.03 2.22
C GLY A 51 -9.59 8.86 2.55
N GLU A 52 -9.56 8.45 3.82
CA GLU A 52 -8.76 7.29 4.27
C GLU A 52 -9.25 5.99 3.61
N GLU A 53 -10.55 5.74 3.58
CA GLU A 53 -11.13 4.53 2.97
C GLU A 53 -10.83 4.45 1.46
N VAL A 54 -10.93 5.57 0.74
CA VAL A 54 -10.63 5.63 -0.70
C VAL A 54 -9.13 5.47 -0.96
N ALA A 55 -8.28 6.14 -0.18
CA ALA A 55 -6.83 6.02 -0.31
C ALA A 55 -6.37 4.58 -0.02
N ALA A 56 -6.91 3.95 1.02
CA ALA A 56 -6.67 2.54 1.35
C ALA A 56 -7.11 1.61 0.23
N SER A 57 -8.31 1.79 -0.31
CA SER A 57 -8.82 0.98 -1.42
C SER A 57 -7.89 1.04 -2.63
N ARG A 58 -7.44 2.25 -3.01
CA ARG A 58 -6.48 2.46 -4.11
C ARG A 58 -5.12 1.82 -3.84
N ALA A 59 -4.60 1.96 -2.63
CA ALA A 59 -3.32 1.36 -2.24
C ALA A 59 -3.40 -0.18 -2.28
N LEU A 60 -4.51 -0.77 -1.81
CA LEU A 60 -4.75 -2.21 -1.85
C LEU A 60 -4.96 -2.74 -3.27
N GLU A 61 -5.65 -2.00 -4.13
CA GLU A 61 -5.83 -2.36 -5.53
C GLU A 61 -4.48 -2.45 -6.25
N GLU A 62 -3.61 -1.47 -6.02
CA GLU A 62 -2.26 -1.48 -6.59
C GLU A 62 -1.39 -2.59 -5.97
N LEU A 63 -1.50 -2.83 -4.66
CA LEU A 63 -0.79 -3.94 -4.01
C LEU A 63 -1.21 -5.29 -4.60
N SER A 64 -2.51 -5.46 -4.89
CA SER A 64 -3.07 -6.66 -5.54
C SER A 64 -2.51 -6.84 -6.96
N ARG A 65 -2.46 -5.77 -7.75
CA ARG A 65 -1.84 -5.80 -9.09
C ARG A 65 -0.37 -6.20 -9.02
N LYS A 66 0.41 -5.60 -8.12
CA LYS A 66 1.82 -5.96 -7.92
C LYS A 66 1.99 -7.41 -7.47
N LEU A 67 1.18 -7.88 -6.52
CA LEU A 67 1.25 -9.26 -6.06
C LEU A 67 0.96 -10.25 -7.19
N ARG A 68 -0.03 -9.94 -8.03
CA ARG A 68 -0.38 -10.75 -9.20
C ARG A 68 0.74 -10.75 -10.24
N ALA A 69 1.31 -9.58 -10.56
CA ALA A 69 2.44 -9.48 -11.48
C ALA A 69 3.66 -10.27 -10.98
N GLN A 70 3.93 -10.23 -9.66
CA GLN A 70 5.01 -11.02 -9.07
C GLN A 70 4.76 -12.53 -9.16
N ALA A 71 3.52 -12.96 -8.92
CA ALA A 71 3.14 -14.36 -9.03
C ALA A 71 3.23 -14.89 -10.48
N THR A 72 2.97 -14.04 -11.47
CA THR A 72 3.12 -14.37 -12.90
C THR A 72 4.56 -14.28 -13.37
N GLY A 73 5.47 -13.70 -12.57
CA GLY A 73 6.89 -13.52 -12.92
C GLY A 73 7.15 -12.31 -13.82
N GLU A 74 6.20 -11.38 -13.92
CA GLU A 74 6.29 -10.17 -14.75
C GLU A 74 6.91 -8.98 -14.01
N ILE A 75 7.15 -9.09 -12.69
CA ILE A 75 7.94 -8.09 -11.98
C ILE A 75 9.42 -8.42 -12.17
N GLU A 76 9.99 -7.87 -13.23
CA GLU A 76 11.41 -7.57 -13.32
C GLU A 76 11.74 -6.56 -12.21
N ASP A 77 12.25 -7.04 -11.08
CA ASP A 77 13.20 -6.36 -10.18
C ASP A 77 13.03 -4.85 -9.86
N GLU A 78 11.83 -4.26 -9.88
CA GLU A 78 11.67 -2.83 -9.54
C GLU A 78 11.53 -2.58 -8.02
N GLY A 79 12.39 -3.24 -7.26
CA GLY A 79 12.35 -3.25 -5.80
C GLY A 79 13.70 -3.27 -5.13
N HIS A 80 14.75 -2.79 -5.79
CA HIS A 80 16.04 -2.50 -5.16
C HIS A 80 15.87 -1.47 -4.04
N ARG A 81 15.64 -1.94 -2.82
CA ARG A 81 16.02 -1.24 -1.58
C ARG A 81 16.76 -2.23 -0.69
N PRO A 82 18.11 -2.25 -0.72
CA PRO A 82 18.90 -2.96 0.27
C PRO A 82 18.77 -2.24 1.62
N GLY A 83 17.71 -2.57 2.36
CA GLY A 83 17.45 -2.04 3.69
C GLY A 83 18.18 -2.85 4.76
N TYR A 84 19.49 -2.65 4.84
CA TYR A 84 20.38 -2.89 5.99
C TYR A 84 20.30 -4.25 6.70
N LEU A 85 21.25 -5.12 6.35
CA LEU A 85 21.74 -6.17 7.24
C LEU A 85 22.51 -5.51 8.40
N ILE A 86 21.89 -5.47 9.58
CA ILE A 86 22.55 -5.46 10.90
C ILE A 86 21.72 -6.39 11.77
N TYR A 87 22.23 -7.46 12.36
CA TYR A 87 23.56 -7.78 12.91
C TYR A 87 23.82 -9.28 12.71
#